data_AF-A0A2M7UWY7-F1
#
_entry.id   AF-A0A2M7UWY7-F1
#
_cell.length_a   1.000
_cell.length_b   1.000
_cell.length_c   1.000
_cell.angle_alpha   90.00
_cell.angle_beta   90.00
_cell.angle_gamma   90.00
#
_symmetry.space_group_name_H-M   'P 1'
#
loop_
_entity.id
_entity.type
_entity.pdbx_description
1 polymer ?
#
loop_
_entity_poly.entity_id
_entity_poly.type
_entity_poly.pdbx_seq_one_letter_code
_entity_poly.pdbx_strand_id
1 'polypeptide(L)'
;METKGEKEMEPKACEKCGRVLMDGQGVAFCPHCGGLLVAMELCLDPYIRDFVKSLWKWGIRTKMSCEGHLNHGAPYPWVDVPRGQAVRLAQLVARQNRPMLTREIENHNTWVIRPEGSWLRLIPEDRNRPLAKLQEDAVEFGKFLLELPDNWL
;
A
#
# COMPACT_ATOMS: atom_id res chain seq x y z
N MET A 1 -35.05 -19.34 14.44
CA MET A 1 -33.79 -19.49 13.69
C MET A 1 -34.10 -19.06 12.26
N GLU A 2 -33.81 -17.81 11.92
CA GLU A 2 -33.95 -17.30 10.56
C GLU A 2 -32.56 -17.15 9.96
N THR A 3 -32.26 -17.96 8.95
CA THR A 3 -31.06 -17.82 8.11
C THR A 3 -31.25 -16.60 7.22
N LYS A 4 -30.52 -15.52 7.51
CA LYS A 4 -30.42 -14.37 6.60
C LYS A 4 -29.80 -14.85 5.28
N GLY A 5 -30.57 -14.74 4.20
CA GLY A 5 -30.14 -15.07 2.85
C GLY A 5 -28.92 -14.24 2.44
N GLU A 6 -27.91 -14.94 1.94
CA GLU A 6 -26.78 -14.36 1.25
C GLU A 6 -27.31 -13.76 -0.07
N LYS A 7 -27.27 -12.43 -0.20
CA LYS A 7 -27.53 -11.79 -1.49
C LYS A 7 -26.38 -12.13 -2.42
N GLU A 8 -26.65 -12.95 -3.43
CA GLU A 8 -25.76 -13.12 -4.58
C GLU A 8 -25.51 -11.74 -5.21
N MET A 9 -24.24 -11.37 -5.35
CA MET A 9 -23.81 -10.09 -5.90
C MET A 9 -23.69 -10.25 -7.42
N GLU A 10 -24.40 -9.43 -8.19
CA GLU A 10 -24.34 -9.49 -9.66
C GLU A 10 -22.94 -9.14 -10.20
N PRO A 11 -22.43 -9.88 -11.21
CA PRO A 11 -21.10 -9.65 -11.75
C PRO A 11 -21.02 -8.31 -12.49
N LYS A 12 -20.06 -7.46 -12.10
CA LYS A 12 -19.83 -6.15 -12.73
C LYS A 12 -18.97 -6.27 -13.98
N ALA A 13 -19.31 -5.54 -15.04
CA ALA A 13 -18.49 -5.42 -16.24
C ALA A 13 -17.56 -4.20 -16.15
N CYS A 14 -16.39 -4.29 -16.79
CA CYS A 14 -15.48 -3.16 -16.91
C CYS A 14 -16.03 -2.11 -17.88
N GLU A 15 -16.15 -0.86 -17.42
CA GLU A 15 -16.64 0.25 -18.24
C GLU A 15 -15.76 0.57 -19.46
N LYS A 16 -14.47 0.24 -19.40
CA LYS A 16 -13.51 0.48 -20.48
C LYS A 16 -13.45 -0.64 -21.51
N CYS A 17 -13.55 -1.89 -21.07
CA CYS A 17 -13.29 -3.08 -21.90
C CYS A 17 -14.56 -3.93 -22.15
N GLY A 18 -15.68 -3.65 -21.47
CA GLY A 18 -16.94 -4.39 -21.56
C GLY A 18 -16.89 -5.82 -20.99
N ARG A 19 -15.72 -6.32 -20.57
CA ARG A 19 -15.57 -7.69 -20.07
C ARG A 19 -15.99 -7.81 -18.61
N VAL A 20 -16.51 -8.98 -18.27
CA VAL A 20 -16.85 -9.38 -16.90
C VAL A 20 -15.59 -9.32 -16.04
N LEU A 21 -15.69 -8.61 -14.92
CA LEU A 21 -14.62 -8.52 -13.94
C LEU A 21 -14.55 -9.84 -13.16
N MET A 22 -13.34 -10.36 -12.93
CA MET A 22 -13.20 -11.58 -12.12
C MET A 22 -13.31 -11.25 -10.64
N ASP A 23 -14.24 -11.90 -9.94
CA ASP A 23 -14.40 -11.82 -8.50
C ASP A 23 -13.40 -12.73 -7.78
N GLY A 24 -12.47 -12.12 -7.05
CA GLY A 24 -11.65 -12.83 -6.08
C GLY A 24 -11.66 -12.10 -4.76
N GLN A 25 -12.45 -12.54 -3.77
CA GLN A 25 -12.58 -11.85 -2.48
C GLN A 25 -13.17 -10.43 -2.57
N GLY A 26 -14.28 -10.25 -3.33
CA GLY A 26 -14.99 -8.98 -3.41
C GLY A 26 -14.31 -7.88 -4.23
N VAL A 27 -13.38 -8.25 -5.10
CA VAL A 27 -12.71 -7.33 -6.03
C VAL A 27 -12.90 -7.76 -7.47
N ALA A 28 -13.07 -6.76 -8.33
CA ALA A 28 -13.45 -6.90 -9.72
C ALA A 28 -12.30 -6.35 -10.60
N PHE A 29 -11.60 -7.21 -11.35
CA PHE A 29 -10.41 -6.88 -12.16
C PHE A 29 -10.64 -7.13 -13.67
N CYS A 30 -10.29 -6.17 -14.57
CA CYS A 30 -10.21 -6.42 -16.03
C CYS A 30 -8.74 -6.74 -16.40
N PRO A 31 -8.38 -8.02 -16.64
CA PRO A 31 -7.02 -8.43 -17.03
C PRO A 31 -6.58 -7.88 -18.38
N HIS A 32 -7.51 -7.36 -19.17
CA HIS A 32 -7.26 -6.88 -20.52
C HIS A 32 -6.85 -5.41 -20.59
N CYS A 33 -7.34 -4.55 -19.68
CA CYS A 33 -7.08 -3.12 -19.74
C CYS A 33 -6.32 -2.57 -18.52
N GLY A 34 -5.88 -3.43 -17.60
CA GLY A 34 -5.07 -3.05 -16.44
C GLY A 34 -5.79 -2.11 -15.45
N GLY A 35 -7.10 -1.91 -15.61
CA GLY A 35 -7.89 -0.98 -14.81
C GLY A 35 -8.21 -1.56 -13.45
N LEU A 36 -7.38 -1.24 -12.46
CA LEU A 36 -7.56 -1.55 -11.05
C LEU A 36 -7.73 -0.23 -10.27
N LEU A 37 -8.74 0.60 -10.54
CA LEU A 37 -8.66 1.99 -10.05
C LEU A 37 -9.89 2.62 -9.38
N VAL A 38 -11.12 2.10 -9.47
CA VAL A 38 -12.25 2.88 -8.92
C VAL A 38 -12.66 2.45 -7.51
N ALA A 39 -12.71 1.14 -7.22
CA ALA A 39 -13.17 0.67 -5.90
C ALA A 39 -12.10 0.74 -4.80
N MET A 40 -10.82 0.57 -5.15
CA MET A 40 -9.75 0.54 -4.15
C MET A 40 -9.36 1.94 -3.64
N GLU A 41 -9.47 2.98 -4.47
CA GLU A 41 -9.11 4.34 -4.05
C GLU A 41 -10.00 4.89 -2.94
N LEU A 42 -11.27 4.48 -2.90
CA LEU A 42 -12.25 4.95 -1.92
C LEU A 42 -12.07 4.32 -0.53
N CYS A 43 -11.39 3.17 -0.43
CA CYS A 43 -11.19 2.46 0.84
C CYS A 43 -9.80 2.69 1.46
N LEU A 44 -8.97 3.57 0.88
CA LEU A 44 -7.67 3.90 1.45
C LEU A 44 -7.77 5.04 2.46
N ASP A 45 -7.29 4.74 3.67
CA ASP A 45 -7.03 5.68 4.75
C ASP A 45 -6.26 6.92 4.22
N PRO A 46 -6.72 8.16 4.51
CA PRO A 46 -6.17 9.38 3.90
C PRO A 46 -4.66 9.53 4.05
N TYR A 47 -4.10 9.23 5.22
CA TYR A 47 -2.68 9.46 5.52
C TYR A 47 -1.74 8.38 4.98
N ILE A 48 -2.26 7.28 4.44
CA ILE A 48 -1.46 6.24 3.79
C ILE A 48 -1.77 6.07 2.30
N ARG A 49 -2.78 6.79 1.79
CA ARG A 49 -3.28 6.66 0.43
C ARG A 49 -2.20 6.88 -0.62
N ASP A 50 -1.52 8.02 -0.58
CA ASP A 50 -0.50 8.37 -1.58
C ASP A 50 0.70 7.42 -1.49
N PHE A 51 1.02 6.96 -0.29
CA PHE A 51 2.04 5.95 -0.09
C PHE A 51 1.67 4.64 -0.80
N VAL A 52 0.46 4.13 -0.59
CA VAL A 52 -0.02 2.91 -1.26
C VAL A 52 -0.07 3.09 -2.78
N LYS A 53 -0.61 4.21 -3.27
CA LYS A 53 -0.66 4.51 -4.71
C LYS A 53 0.73 4.59 -5.34
N SER A 54 1.70 5.17 -4.62
CA SER A 54 3.08 5.26 -5.10
C SER A 54 3.72 3.87 -5.23
N LEU A 55 3.45 2.94 -4.31
CA LEU A 55 3.90 1.55 -4.45
C LEU A 55 3.28 0.88 -5.70
N TRP A 56 2.01 1.18 -5.99
CA TRP A 56 1.33 0.66 -7.19
C TRP A 56 1.94 1.22 -8.48
N LYS A 57 2.37 2.49 -8.51
CA LYS A 57 3.13 3.08 -9.64
C LYS A 57 4.34 2.21 -10.00
N TRP A 58 5.03 1.70 -8.99
CA TRP A 58 6.21 0.83 -9.14
C TRP A 58 5.85 -0.66 -9.34
N GLY A 59 4.58 -0.97 -9.60
CA GLY A 59 4.09 -2.33 -9.83
C GLY A 59 4.12 -3.22 -8.58
N ILE A 60 4.21 -2.63 -7.38
CA ILE A 60 4.08 -3.35 -6.12
C ILE A 60 2.61 -3.39 -5.74
N ARG A 61 1.98 -4.57 -5.80
CA ARG A 61 0.63 -4.79 -5.30
C ARG A 61 0.62 -4.82 -3.78
N THR A 62 -0.37 -4.20 -3.16
CA THR A 62 -0.60 -4.25 -1.70
C THR A 62 -1.80 -5.15 -1.39
N LYS A 63 -1.77 -5.82 -0.24
CA LYS A 63 -2.87 -6.69 0.22
C LYS A 63 -3.78 -5.96 1.20
N MET A 64 -3.17 -5.28 2.17
CA MET A 64 -3.83 -4.49 3.20
C MET A 64 -2.93 -3.31 3.57
N SER A 65 -3.51 -2.28 4.13
CA SER A 65 -2.81 -1.13 4.67
C SER A 65 -3.64 -0.49 5.77
N CYS A 66 -2.99 0.21 6.70
CA CYS A 66 -3.68 1.05 7.67
C CYS A 66 -2.80 2.23 8.03
N GLU A 67 -3.41 3.39 8.31
CA GLU A 67 -2.70 4.58 8.78
C GLU A 67 -2.40 4.57 10.30
N GLY A 68 -2.71 3.48 11.01
CA GLY A 68 -2.46 3.31 12.45
C GLY A 68 -3.69 3.35 13.34
N HIS A 69 -4.87 3.04 12.80
CA HIS A 69 -6.09 2.92 13.59
C HIS A 69 -5.97 1.78 14.64
N LEU A 70 -6.26 2.09 15.91
CA LEU A 70 -6.11 1.18 17.05
C LEU A 70 -7.00 -0.08 16.95
N ASN A 71 -8.06 -0.04 16.15
CA ASN A 71 -8.96 -1.16 15.88
C ASN A 71 -8.38 -2.19 14.88
N HIS A 72 -7.28 -1.88 14.19
CA HIS A 72 -6.60 -2.76 13.24
C HIS A 72 -5.24 -3.28 13.77
N GLY A 73 -5.02 -3.18 15.08
CA GLY A 73 -3.98 -3.90 15.82
C GLY A 73 -2.64 -3.19 15.98
N ALA A 74 -2.24 -2.31 15.05
CA ALA A 74 -0.97 -1.58 15.12
C ALA A 74 -1.19 -0.06 15.20
N PRO A 75 -0.67 0.64 16.24
CA PRO A 75 -0.83 2.08 16.42
C PRO A 75 0.12 2.91 15.53
N TYR A 76 0.40 2.44 14.32
CA TYR A 76 1.33 3.08 13.37
C TYR A 76 0.96 2.69 11.94
N PRO A 77 1.34 3.50 10.93
CA PRO A 77 1.10 3.18 9.53
C PRO A 77 1.81 1.89 9.10
N TRP A 78 1.13 1.06 8.30
CA TRP A 78 1.72 -0.15 7.74
C TRP A 78 1.09 -0.55 6.41
N VAL A 79 1.85 -1.27 5.59
CA VAL A 79 1.40 -1.82 4.30
C VAL A 79 1.86 -3.26 4.15
N ASP A 80 0.92 -4.17 3.87
CA ASP A 80 1.21 -5.57 3.60
C ASP A 80 1.39 -5.81 2.09
N VAL A 81 2.46 -6.52 1.74
CA VAL A 81 2.90 -6.80 0.38
C VAL A 81 3.15 -8.30 0.20
N PRO A 82 2.69 -8.92 -0.90
CA PRO A 82 3.06 -10.28 -1.29
C PRO A 82 4.59 -10.53 -1.30
N ARG A 83 5.03 -11.64 -0.68
CA ARG A 83 6.45 -12.03 -0.61
C ARG A 83 7.16 -12.11 -1.96
N GLY A 84 6.45 -12.45 -3.04
CA GLY A 84 7.00 -12.48 -4.39
C GLY A 84 7.52 -11.13 -4.91
N GLN A 85 7.21 -10.03 -4.22
CA GLN A 85 7.64 -8.67 -4.59
C GLN A 85 8.78 -8.14 -3.70
N ALA A 86 9.41 -9.02 -2.90
CA ALA A 86 10.42 -8.66 -1.91
C ALA A 86 11.57 -7.82 -2.49
N VAL A 87 12.12 -8.23 -3.64
CA VAL A 87 13.28 -7.57 -4.26
C VAL A 87 12.95 -6.12 -4.61
N ARG A 88 11.82 -5.90 -5.30
CA ARG A 88 11.40 -4.55 -5.71
C ARG A 88 11.06 -3.67 -4.52
N LEU A 89 10.38 -4.24 -3.52
CA LEU A 89 10.08 -3.55 -2.26
C LEU A 89 11.36 -3.12 -1.56
N ALA A 90 12.35 -4.02 -1.44
CA ALA A 90 13.63 -3.74 -0.82
C ALA A 90 14.42 -2.65 -1.55
N GLN A 91 14.39 -2.61 -2.89
CA GLN A 91 15.03 -1.55 -3.67
C GLN A 91 14.46 -0.17 -3.35
N LEU A 92 13.12 -0.02 -3.34
CA LEU A 92 12.46 1.25 -3.03
C LEU A 92 12.75 1.70 -1.58
N VAL A 93 12.67 0.78 -0.63
CA VAL A 93 12.94 1.06 0.78
C VAL A 93 14.41 1.44 1.00
N ALA A 94 15.35 0.71 0.39
CA ALA A 94 16.77 1.05 0.46
C ALA A 94 17.06 2.43 -0.16
N ARG A 95 16.31 2.82 -1.19
CA ARG A 95 16.43 4.12 -1.83
C ARG A 95 15.91 5.25 -0.95
N GLN A 96 14.75 5.08 -0.32
CA GLN A 96 14.17 6.02 0.66
C GLN A 96 15.07 6.17 1.89
N ASN A 97 15.53 5.05 2.44
CA ASN A 97 16.34 5.02 3.65
C ASN A 97 17.78 5.46 3.41
N ARG A 98 18.18 5.74 2.17
CA ARG A 98 19.55 6.16 1.88
C ARG A 98 19.82 7.46 2.66
N PRO A 99 20.85 7.50 3.52
CA PRO A 99 21.19 8.74 4.19
C PRO A 99 21.50 9.78 3.12
N MET A 100 20.84 10.95 3.19
CA MET A 100 21.30 12.13 2.47
C MET A 100 22.79 12.28 2.80
N LEU A 101 23.66 12.24 1.78
CA LEU A 101 25.12 12.18 1.97
C LEU A 101 25.70 13.43 2.67
N THR A 102 24.87 14.42 2.96
CA THR A 102 25.18 15.56 3.83
C THR A 102 24.88 15.16 5.27
N ARG A 103 25.94 14.97 6.06
CA ARG A 103 25.98 14.52 7.48
C ARG A 103 25.17 15.35 8.50
N GLU A 104 24.23 16.18 8.07
CA GLU A 104 23.55 17.19 8.91
C GLU A 104 22.06 16.94 9.12
N ILE A 105 21.46 15.96 8.42
CA ILE A 105 20.04 15.62 8.62
C ILE A 105 19.93 14.12 8.88
N GLU A 106 19.67 13.75 10.13
CA GLU A 106 19.28 12.37 10.46
C GLU A 106 17.99 12.01 9.71
N ASN A 107 18.02 10.93 8.93
CA ASN A 107 16.82 10.41 8.31
C ASN A 107 15.99 9.68 9.38
N HIS A 108 15.16 10.43 10.10
CA HIS A 108 14.23 9.89 11.10
C HIS A 108 13.11 9.05 10.46
N ASN A 109 12.99 9.08 9.12
CA ASN A 109 11.93 8.43 8.35
C ASN A 109 12.42 7.11 7.75
N THR A 110 12.99 6.27 8.62
CA THR A 110 13.46 4.94 8.25
C THR A 110 12.30 3.95 8.23
N TRP A 111 12.06 3.32 7.09
CA TRP A 111 11.07 2.27 6.91
C TRP A 111 11.73 0.90 6.84
N VAL A 112 11.12 -0.12 7.41
CA VAL A 112 11.65 -1.49 7.39
C VAL A 112 10.65 -2.49 6.87
N ILE A 113 11.18 -3.57 6.30
CA ILE A 113 10.40 -4.71 5.84
C ILE A 113 10.50 -5.79 6.90
N ARG A 114 9.37 -6.21 7.47
CA ARG A 114 9.28 -7.32 8.42
C ARG A 114 8.45 -8.46 7.82
N PRO A 115 8.78 -9.73 8.09
CA PRO A 115 7.90 -10.83 7.73
C PRO A 115 6.63 -10.81 8.61
N GLU A 116 5.46 -10.99 8.00
CA GLU A 116 4.16 -11.04 8.70
C GLU A 116 3.34 -12.21 8.10
N GLY A 117 3.39 -13.38 8.74
CA GLY A 117 2.78 -14.59 8.18
C GLY A 117 3.24 -14.86 6.74
N SER A 118 2.31 -14.93 5.80
CA SER A 118 2.58 -15.13 4.36
C SER A 118 2.93 -13.85 3.59
N TRP A 119 3.05 -12.71 4.28
CA TRP A 119 3.27 -11.39 3.70
C TRP A 119 4.59 -10.76 4.17
N LEU A 120 4.95 -9.66 3.52
CA LEU A 120 5.93 -8.71 3.99
C LEU A 120 5.19 -7.47 4.44
N ARG A 121 5.45 -6.99 5.65
CA ARG A 121 4.88 -5.75 6.17
C ARG A 121 5.93 -4.65 6.14
N LEU A 122 5.60 -3.56 5.47
CA LEU A 122 6.36 -2.32 5.47
C LEU A 122 5.86 -1.43 6.60
N ILE A 123 6.75 -1.06 7.54
CA ILE A 123 6.44 -0.29 8.75
C ILE A 123 7.53 0.75 9.03
N PRO A 124 7.24 1.82 9.79
CA PRO A 124 8.28 2.67 10.35
C PRO A 124 9.16 1.88 11.34
N GLU A 125 10.46 2.17 11.36
CA GLU A 125 11.40 1.54 12.28
C GLU A 125 11.23 2.07 13.71
N ASP A 126 11.21 3.40 13.88
CA ASP A 126 10.90 4.04 15.17
C ASP A 126 9.38 4.21 15.33
N ARG A 127 8.76 3.23 16.00
CA ARG A 127 7.30 3.17 16.21
C ARG A 127 6.86 3.85 17.51
N ASN A 128 7.78 4.44 18.27
CA ASN A 128 7.45 5.11 19.53
C ASN A 128 7.09 6.59 19.34
N ARG A 129 7.23 7.12 18.12
CA ARG A 129 6.85 8.48 17.77
C ARG A 129 5.33 8.66 17.80
N PRO A 130 4.83 9.90 18.01
CA PRO A 130 3.41 10.21 17.91
C PRO A 130 2.83 9.78 16.55
N LEU A 131 1.61 9.21 16.54
CA LEU A 131 0.96 8.71 15.34
C LEU A 131 0.93 9.74 14.19
N ALA A 132 0.60 10.99 14.50
CA ALA A 132 0.58 12.07 13.52
C ALA A 132 1.93 12.23 12.80
N LYS A 133 3.05 12.05 13.51
CA LYS A 133 4.39 12.09 12.92
C LYS A 133 4.65 10.90 12.02
N LEU A 134 4.25 9.70 12.43
CA LEU A 134 4.39 8.51 11.58
C LEU A 134 3.53 8.61 10.30
N GLN A 135 2.35 9.24 10.40
CA GLN A 135 1.48 9.53 9.26
C GLN A 135 2.09 10.56 8.31
N GLU A 136 2.68 11.64 8.83
CA GLU A 136 3.48 12.59 8.03
C GLU A 136 4.60 11.86 7.27
N ASP A 137 5.36 10.98 7.94
CA ASP A 137 6.44 10.22 7.31
C ASP A 137 5.93 9.29 6.19
N ALA A 138 4.73 8.71 6.33
CA ALA A 138 4.10 7.89 5.30
C ALA A 138 3.73 8.73 4.07
N VAL A 139 3.17 9.93 4.28
CA VAL A 139 2.88 10.88 3.21
C VAL A 139 4.17 11.31 2.49
N GLU A 140 5.23 11.62 3.24
CA GLU A 140 6.53 11.99 2.68
C GLU A 140 7.14 10.85 1.84
N PHE A 141 7.08 9.61 2.33
CA PHE A 141 7.55 8.47 1.55
C PHE A 141 6.74 8.29 0.27
N GLY A 142 5.41 8.44 0.32
CA GLY A 142 4.57 8.41 -0.87
C GLY A 142 4.97 9.46 -1.91
N LYS A 143 5.20 10.71 -1.48
CA LYS A 143 5.66 11.80 -2.35
C LYS A 143 7.02 11.49 -2.97
N PHE A 144 7.98 11.06 -2.15
CA PHE A 144 9.31 10.67 -2.63
C PHE A 144 9.22 9.65 -3.77
N LEU A 145 8.40 8.60 -3.60
CA LEU A 145 8.24 7.57 -4.61
C LEU A 145 7.53 8.04 -5.88
N LEU A 146 6.62 9.02 -5.78
CA LEU A 146 5.97 9.63 -6.93
C LEU A 146 6.92 10.52 -7.73
N GLU A 147 7.84 11.20 -7.05
CA GLU A 147 8.84 12.11 -7.63
C GLU A 147 10.01 11.39 -8.30
N LEU A 148 10.23 10.10 -8.00
CA LEU A 148 11.24 9.29 -8.70
C LEU A 148 10.93 9.22 -10.21
N PRO A 149 11.96 9.34 -11.08
CA PRO A 149 11.77 9.32 -12.53
C PRO A 149 11.32 7.93 -13.00
N ASP A 150 10.39 7.87 -13.96
CA ASP A 150 9.67 6.64 -14.32
C ASP A 150 10.55 5.44 -14.74
N ASN A 151 11.80 5.69 -15.13
CA ASN A 151 12.79 4.68 -15.50
C ASN A 151 13.76 4.28 -14.37
N TRP A 152 13.42 4.58 -13.12
CA TRP A 152 14.30 4.32 -11.97
C TRP A 152 14.49 2.83 -11.63
N LEU A 153 13.47 2.00 -11.89
CA LEU A 153 13.43 0.55 -11.62
C LEU A 153 13.48 -0.26 -12.91
#